data_AF-A0A7V8YI47-F1
#
_entry.id   AF-A0A7V8YI47-F1
#
_cell.length_a   1.000
_cell.length_b   1.000
_cell.length_c   1.000
_cell.angle_alpha   90.00
_cell.angle_beta   90.00
_cell.angle_gamma   90.00
#
_symmetry.space_group_name_H-M   'P 1'
#
loop_
_entity.id
_entity.type
_entity.pdbx_description
1 polymer ?
#
loop_
_entity_poly.entity_id
_entity_poly.type
_entity_poly.pdbx_seq_one_letter_code
_entity_poly.pdbx_strand_id
1 'polypeptide(L)'
;PWYDSAADDPHFLRWRTHGTVEADDTWRGWLDSIRANIASGTTLRRVRVVADGPLNDYLHFELGVQFPLNAEAGEQIRVLTLPDTQDLATLNDYFVIDGERVAVSHYDDGGKFQHAIAVENPALLIAQARELWEAATPFADWWAANRRYHQRIA
;
A
#
# COMPACT_ATOMS: atom_id res chain seq x y z
N PRO A 1 -12.87 -5.58 -4.89
CA PRO A 1 -11.78 -6.00 -3.97
C PRO A 1 -10.43 -5.77 -4.67
N TRP A 2 -9.79 -4.63 -4.43
CA TRP A 2 -8.73 -4.09 -5.31
C TRP A 2 -7.30 -4.41 -4.90
N TYR A 3 -7.11 -5.47 -4.13
CA TYR A 3 -5.84 -6.17 -4.03
C TYR A 3 -6.18 -7.65 -3.84
N ASP A 4 -6.11 -8.40 -4.92
CA ASP A 4 -5.98 -9.86 -4.87
C ASP A 4 -4.71 -10.29 -5.65
N SER A 5 -3.72 -9.38 -5.70
CA SER A 5 -2.30 -9.77 -5.77
C SER A 5 -1.92 -10.69 -4.59
N ALA A 6 -2.78 -10.72 -3.56
CA ALA A 6 -2.79 -11.67 -2.45
C ALA A 6 -2.83 -13.14 -2.91
N ALA A 7 -3.56 -13.48 -3.98
CA ALA A 7 -3.75 -14.89 -4.36
C ALA A 7 -2.42 -15.62 -4.62
N ASP A 8 -1.42 -14.91 -5.15
CA ASP A 8 -0.10 -15.46 -5.51
C ASP A 8 1.05 -14.91 -4.65
N ASP A 9 0.79 -14.00 -3.69
CA ASP A 9 1.84 -13.50 -2.79
C ASP A 9 2.21 -14.59 -1.77
N PRO A 10 3.42 -15.19 -1.87
CA PRO A 10 3.80 -16.30 -1.01
C PRO A 10 3.94 -15.88 0.46
N HIS A 11 4.22 -14.61 0.75
CA HIS A 11 4.27 -14.09 2.11
C HIS A 11 2.87 -13.95 2.69
N PHE A 12 1.92 -13.42 1.92
CA PHE A 12 0.53 -13.36 2.31
C PHE A 12 -0.05 -14.76 2.56
N LEU A 13 0.18 -15.71 1.65
CA LEU A 13 -0.34 -17.07 1.79
C LEU A 13 0.21 -17.75 3.06
N ARG A 14 1.52 -17.63 3.32
CA ARG A 14 2.13 -18.15 4.56
C ARG A 14 1.54 -17.48 5.81
N TRP A 15 1.42 -16.16 5.79
CA TRP A 15 0.81 -15.41 6.88
C TRP A 15 -0.66 -15.82 7.11
N ARG A 16 -1.43 -16.03 6.04
CA ARG A 16 -2.83 -16.43 6.12
C ARG A 16 -2.99 -17.80 6.78
N THR A 17 -2.12 -18.75 6.42
CA THR A 17 -2.11 -20.11 6.97
C THR A 17 -1.60 -20.16 8.41
N HIS A 18 -0.51 -19.46 8.73
CA HIS A 18 0.22 -19.62 10.00
C HIS A 18 0.02 -18.47 11.00
N GLY A 19 -0.62 -17.38 10.60
CA GLY A 19 -0.78 -16.15 11.37
C GLY A 19 0.50 -15.30 11.49
N THR A 20 1.62 -15.83 11.00
CA THR A 20 2.95 -15.19 11.03
C THR A 20 3.70 -15.53 9.74
N VAL A 21 4.64 -14.67 9.37
CA VAL A 21 5.54 -14.91 8.24
C VAL A 21 6.87 -14.23 8.52
N GLU A 22 7.95 -14.95 8.29
CA GLU A 22 9.30 -14.40 8.34
C GLU A 22 9.69 -13.85 6.97
N ALA A 23 10.48 -12.78 6.96
CA ALA A 23 11.03 -12.26 5.71
C ALA A 23 12.04 -13.28 5.12
N ASP A 24 11.76 -13.77 3.92
CA ASP A 24 12.72 -14.54 3.12
C ASP A 24 13.63 -13.60 2.32
N ASP A 25 14.48 -14.16 1.45
CA ASP A 25 15.43 -13.36 0.67
C ASP A 25 14.76 -12.39 -0.31
N THR A 26 13.57 -12.73 -0.81
CA THR A 26 12.86 -11.85 -1.75
C THR A 26 12.29 -10.62 -1.04
N TRP A 27 11.70 -10.82 0.15
CA TRP A 27 11.23 -9.71 0.97
C TRP A 27 12.40 -8.89 1.53
N ARG A 28 13.47 -9.54 2.01
CA ARG A 28 14.68 -8.82 2.44
C ARG A 28 15.25 -7.97 1.30
N GLY A 29 15.33 -8.52 0.09
CA GLY A 29 15.76 -7.78 -1.09
C GLY A 29 14.90 -6.54 -1.38
N TRP A 30 13.58 -6.65 -1.19
CA TRP A 30 12.67 -5.50 -1.27
C TRP A 30 12.99 -4.44 -0.21
N LEU A 31 13.11 -4.83 1.07
CA LEU A 31 13.45 -3.90 2.16
C LEU A 31 14.81 -3.24 1.94
N ASP A 32 15.80 -3.97 1.45
CA ASP A 32 17.12 -3.45 1.11
C ASP A 32 17.06 -2.46 -0.06
N SER A 33 16.16 -2.70 -1.03
CA SER A 33 15.93 -1.74 -2.12
C SER A 33 15.34 -0.43 -1.61
N ILE A 34 14.42 -0.47 -0.63
CA ILE A 34 13.91 0.75 0.03
C ILE A 34 15.07 1.48 0.70
N ARG A 35 15.84 0.79 1.55
CA ARG A 35 16.98 1.38 2.27
C ARG A 35 18.00 2.01 1.32
N ALA A 36 18.33 1.32 0.23
CA ALA A 36 19.26 1.82 -0.77
C ALA A 36 18.76 3.09 -1.46
N ASN A 37 17.47 3.15 -1.82
CA ASN A 37 16.85 4.35 -2.39
C ASN A 37 16.88 5.52 -1.40
N ILE A 38 16.55 5.30 -0.13
CA ILE A 38 16.63 6.34 0.90
C ILE A 38 18.08 6.81 1.06
N ALA A 39 19.05 5.89 1.09
CA ALA A 39 20.47 6.22 1.20
C ALA A 39 20.99 7.03 0.00
N SER A 40 20.39 6.87 -1.19
CA SER A 40 20.70 7.68 -2.37
C SER A 40 19.99 9.04 -2.42
N GLY A 41 19.22 9.40 -1.39
CA GLY A 41 18.46 10.65 -1.31
C GLY A 41 17.07 10.61 -1.94
N THR A 42 16.61 9.44 -2.40
CA THR A 42 15.24 9.26 -2.90
C THR A 42 14.26 9.29 -1.73
N THR A 43 13.11 9.95 -1.90
CA THR A 43 12.01 9.90 -0.93
C THR A 43 10.93 8.95 -1.43
N LEU A 44 10.71 7.83 -0.74
CA LEU A 44 9.64 6.89 -1.05
C LEU A 44 8.41 7.19 -0.18
N ARG A 45 7.26 7.38 -0.83
CA ARG A 45 5.99 7.76 -0.19
C ARG A 45 4.85 6.86 -0.64
N ARG A 46 3.96 6.52 0.29
CA ARG A 46 2.74 5.76 0.03
C ARG A 46 1.54 6.37 0.75
N VAL A 47 0.44 6.53 0.02
CA VAL A 47 -0.89 6.69 0.62
C VAL A 47 -1.64 5.38 0.41
N ARG A 48 -2.00 4.69 1.50
CA ARG A 48 -2.94 3.56 1.46
C ARG A 48 -4.32 4.08 1.79
N VAL A 49 -5.24 3.96 0.83
CA VAL A 49 -6.65 4.30 1.05
C VAL A 49 -7.38 3.05 1.58
N VAL A 50 -8.17 3.21 2.63
CA VAL A 50 -9.00 2.17 3.22
C VAL A 50 -10.43 2.67 3.41
N ALA A 51 -11.41 1.78 3.24
CA ALA A 51 -12.78 2.07 3.61
C ALA A 51 -12.97 1.94 5.14
N ASP A 52 -13.84 2.75 5.72
CA ASP A 52 -14.20 2.72 7.14
C ASP A 52 -15.13 1.54 7.41
N GLY A 53 -14.55 0.34 7.45
CA GLY A 53 -15.26 -0.90 7.65
C GLY A 53 -14.31 -2.04 8.00
N PRO A 54 -14.78 -3.29 7.94
CA PRO A 54 -13.94 -4.47 8.07
C PRO A 54 -12.84 -4.47 7.00
N LEU A 55 -11.61 -4.79 7.40
CA LEU A 55 -10.53 -5.01 6.46
C LEU A 55 -10.65 -6.42 5.87
N ASN A 56 -10.23 -6.58 4.63
CA ASN A 56 -10.01 -7.91 4.07
C ASN A 56 -8.70 -8.50 4.61
N ASP A 57 -8.51 -9.81 4.43
CA ASP A 57 -7.31 -10.54 4.91
C ASP A 57 -6.01 -9.88 4.44
N TYR A 58 -5.97 -9.44 3.18
CA TYR A 58 -4.76 -8.86 2.59
C TYR A 58 -4.43 -7.49 3.21
N LEU A 59 -5.41 -6.63 3.44
CA LEU A 59 -5.20 -5.37 4.16
C LEU A 59 -4.74 -5.60 5.60
N HIS A 60 -5.23 -6.64 6.28
CA HIS A 60 -4.70 -7.03 7.59
C HIS A 60 -3.22 -7.44 7.51
N PHE A 61 -2.83 -8.18 6.48
CA PHE A 61 -1.44 -8.55 6.24
C PHE A 61 -0.56 -7.33 5.95
N GLU A 62 -0.99 -6.46 5.03
CA GLU A 62 -0.22 -5.26 4.67
C GLU A 62 -0.04 -4.32 5.86
N LEU A 63 -1.14 -3.95 6.53
CA LEU A 63 -1.11 -3.00 7.64
C LEU A 63 -0.45 -3.62 8.88
N GLY A 64 -0.67 -4.90 9.15
CA GLY A 64 -0.16 -5.57 10.35
C GLY A 64 1.29 -6.05 10.23
N VAL A 65 1.76 -6.33 9.01
CA VAL A 65 3.07 -6.98 8.78
C VAL A 65 3.95 -6.19 7.82
N GLN A 66 3.47 -5.86 6.62
CA GLN A 66 4.32 -5.22 5.61
C GLN A 66 4.67 -3.77 5.92
N PHE A 67 3.67 -2.96 6.27
CA PHE A 67 3.85 -1.53 6.46
C PHE A 67 4.78 -1.20 7.64
N PRO A 68 4.72 -1.90 8.79
CA PRO A 68 5.73 -1.74 9.84
C PRO A 68 7.17 -1.95 9.33
N LEU A 69 7.41 -3.02 8.56
CA LEU A 69 8.74 -3.35 8.05
C LEU A 69 9.22 -2.35 6.99
N ASN A 70 8.34 -1.92 6.09
CA ASN A 70 8.67 -0.91 5.09
C ASN A 70 8.93 0.47 5.73
N ALA A 71 8.14 0.85 6.74
CA ALA A 71 8.35 2.09 7.49
C ALA A 71 9.69 2.07 8.24
N GLU A 72 10.06 0.94 8.85
CA GLU A 72 11.39 0.75 9.45
C GLU A 72 12.52 0.84 8.41
N ALA A 73 12.29 0.36 7.19
CA ALA A 73 13.23 0.49 6.08
C ALA A 73 13.33 1.93 5.53
N GLY A 74 12.43 2.83 5.91
CA GLY A 74 12.46 4.26 5.58
C GLY A 74 11.36 4.74 4.63
N GLU A 75 10.40 3.88 4.23
CA GLU A 75 9.23 4.32 3.46
C GLU A 75 8.32 5.22 4.31
N GLN A 76 7.91 6.37 3.76
CA GLN A 76 6.93 7.23 4.41
C GLN A 76 5.52 6.78 4.04
N ILE A 77 4.80 6.18 4.99
CA ILE A 77 3.47 5.64 4.76
C ILE A 77 2.43 6.49 5.49
N ARG A 78 1.35 6.85 4.77
CA ARG A 78 0.15 7.46 5.31
C ARG A 78 -1.09 6.65 4.95
N VAL A 79 -2.11 6.70 5.79
CA VAL A 79 -3.39 6.02 5.57
C VAL A 79 -4.50 7.07 5.48
N LEU A 80 -5.30 6.98 4.43
CA LEU A 80 -6.53 7.75 4.27
C LEU A 80 -7.73 6.83 4.47
N THR A 81 -8.56 7.12 5.47
CA THR A 81 -9.81 6.40 5.70
C THR A 81 -10.96 7.16 5.03
N LEU A 82 -11.67 6.48 4.14
CA LEU A 82 -12.87 7.00 3.49
C LEU A 82 -14.11 6.28 4.03
N PRO A 83 -15.31 6.87 3.96
CA PRO A 83 -16.55 6.17 4.35
C PRO A 83 -16.69 4.82 3.61
N ASP A 84 -17.31 3.83 4.24
CA ASP A 84 -17.61 2.52 3.62
C ASP A 84 -18.49 2.61 2.36
N THR A 85 -19.27 3.67 2.25
CA THR A 85 -20.09 4.02 1.08
C THR A 85 -19.29 4.54 -0.10
N GLN A 86 -18.01 4.91 0.09
CA GLN A 86 -17.17 5.39 -0.99
C GLN A 86 -16.77 4.24 -1.91
N ASP A 87 -17.08 4.36 -3.19
CA ASP A 87 -16.56 3.45 -4.19
C ASP A 87 -15.06 3.73 -4.43
N LEU A 88 -14.21 2.92 -3.82
CA LEU A 88 -12.77 2.99 -3.99
C LEU A 88 -12.32 2.60 -5.41
N ALA A 89 -13.16 1.95 -6.22
CA ALA A 89 -12.84 1.65 -7.63
C ALA A 89 -12.63 2.91 -8.46
N THR A 90 -13.18 4.04 -8.01
CA THR A 90 -12.97 5.35 -8.65
C THR A 90 -11.57 5.92 -8.39
N LEU A 91 -10.85 5.37 -7.41
CA LEU A 91 -9.48 5.77 -7.11
C LEU A 91 -8.53 4.81 -7.84
N ASN A 92 -7.87 5.34 -8.87
CA ASN A 92 -6.81 4.60 -9.56
C ASN A 92 -5.68 4.27 -8.58
N ASP A 93 -5.06 3.09 -8.73
CA ASP A 93 -3.76 2.80 -8.13
C ASP A 93 -2.66 3.24 -9.10
N TYR A 94 -1.74 4.09 -8.65
CA TYR A 94 -0.72 4.67 -9.50
C TYR A 94 0.51 5.12 -8.72
N PHE A 95 1.63 5.21 -9.43
CA PHE A 95 2.88 5.75 -8.94
C PHE A 95 3.10 7.16 -9.52
N VAL A 96 3.58 8.08 -8.68
CA VAL A 96 4.13 9.37 -9.12
C VAL A 96 5.65 9.31 -9.00
N ILE A 97 6.35 9.57 -10.10
CA ILE A 97 7.81 9.49 -10.18
C ILE A 97 8.36 10.90 -10.44
N ASP A 98 9.33 11.31 -9.64
CA ASP A 98 10.00 12.62 -9.67
C ASP A 98 9.04 13.83 -9.59
N GLY A 99 7.77 13.61 -9.20
CA GLY A 99 6.74 14.64 -9.17
C GLY A 99 6.24 15.10 -10.55
N GLU A 100 6.62 14.39 -11.62
CA GLU A 100 6.35 14.82 -13.01
C GLU A 100 5.74 13.71 -13.88
N ARG A 101 5.95 12.44 -13.54
CA ARG A 101 5.45 11.29 -14.31
C ARG A 101 4.47 10.49 -13.47
N VAL A 102 3.46 9.91 -14.13
CA VAL A 102 2.53 8.99 -13.49
C VAL A 102 2.44 7.70 -14.29
N ALA A 103 2.41 6.57 -13.57
CA ALA A 103 2.11 5.27 -14.13
C ALA A 103 0.92 4.65 -13.38
N VAL A 104 -0.17 4.39 -14.08
CA VAL A 104 -1.38 3.76 -13.52
C VAL A 104 -1.24 2.25 -13.57
N SER A 105 -1.43 1.58 -12.45
CA SER A 105 -1.39 0.13 -12.32
C SER A 105 -2.70 -0.49 -12.81
N HIS A 106 -2.60 -1.49 -13.67
CA HIS A 106 -3.73 -2.26 -14.17
C HIS A 106 -3.67 -3.69 -13.62
N TYR A 107 -4.84 -4.16 -13.20
CA TYR A 107 -5.05 -5.47 -12.60
C TYR A 107 -6.09 -6.25 -13.40
N ASP A 108 -6.04 -7.57 -13.36
CA ASP A 108 -7.14 -8.40 -13.87
C ASP A 108 -8.33 -8.45 -12.89
N ASP A 109 -9.39 -9.15 -13.28
CA ASP A 109 -10.60 -9.30 -12.45
C ASP A 109 -10.32 -10.02 -11.12
N GLY A 110 -9.22 -10.77 -11.05
CA GLY A 110 -8.70 -11.41 -9.84
C GLY A 110 -7.69 -10.55 -9.09
N GLY A 111 -7.61 -9.24 -9.37
CA GLY A 111 -6.78 -8.30 -8.64
C GLY A 111 -5.27 -8.49 -8.81
N LYS A 112 -4.83 -9.34 -9.75
CA LYS A 112 -3.41 -9.59 -10.01
C LYS A 112 -2.84 -8.51 -10.91
N PHE A 113 -1.68 -7.98 -10.54
CA PHE A 113 -0.99 -6.95 -11.32
C PHE A 113 -0.66 -7.48 -12.71
N GLN A 114 -1.04 -6.72 -13.74
CA GLN A 114 -0.79 -7.07 -15.14
C GLN A 114 0.33 -6.20 -15.71
N HIS A 115 0.19 -4.89 -15.62
CA HIS A 115 1.15 -3.91 -16.13
C HIS A 115 0.83 -2.51 -15.58
N ALA A 116 1.75 -1.56 -15.80
CA ALA A 116 1.52 -0.16 -15.52
C ALA A 116 1.62 0.67 -16.81
N ILE A 117 0.71 1.62 -17.01
CA ILE A 117 0.66 2.47 -18.20
C ILE A 117 1.07 3.89 -17.82
N ALA A 118 2.05 4.44 -18.55
CA ALA A 118 2.46 5.83 -18.40
C ALA A 118 1.35 6.78 -18.88
N VAL A 119 1.08 7.82 -18.09
CA VAL A 119 0.05 8.83 -18.39
C VAL A 119 0.71 10.02 -19.09
N GLU A 120 0.22 10.36 -20.29
CA GLU A 120 0.78 11.44 -21.11
C GLU A 120 0.56 12.84 -20.50
N ASN A 121 -0.60 13.08 -19.89
CA ASN A 121 -0.96 14.34 -19.26
C ASN A 121 -1.29 14.14 -17.76
N PRO A 122 -0.27 13.91 -16.91
CA PRO A 122 -0.46 13.41 -15.55
C PRO A 122 -0.84 14.48 -14.51
N ALA A 123 -0.99 15.75 -14.90
CA ALA A 123 -1.11 16.88 -13.97
C ALA A 123 -2.23 16.72 -12.93
N LEU A 124 -3.41 16.20 -13.32
CA LEU A 124 -4.53 15.98 -12.40
C LEU A 124 -4.24 14.88 -11.38
N LEU A 125 -3.59 13.78 -11.77
CA LEU A 125 -3.22 12.70 -10.86
C LEU A 125 -2.10 13.14 -9.91
N ILE A 126 -1.16 13.97 -10.36
CA ILE A 126 -0.13 14.56 -9.50
C ILE A 126 -0.76 15.49 -8.46
N ALA A 127 -1.72 16.33 -8.86
CA ALA A 127 -2.45 17.21 -7.95
C ALA A 127 -3.25 16.38 -6.93
N GLN A 128 -3.99 15.38 -7.39
CA GLN A 128 -4.73 14.45 -6.54
C GLN A 128 -3.80 13.73 -5.54
N ALA A 129 -2.64 13.23 -5.97
CA ALA A 129 -1.68 12.58 -5.09
C ALA A 129 -1.21 13.50 -3.94
N ARG A 130 -0.99 14.78 -4.23
CA ARG A 130 -0.62 15.78 -3.21
C ARG A 130 -1.77 16.00 -2.23
N GLU A 131 -2.99 16.16 -2.72
CA GLU A 131 -4.18 16.31 -1.88
C GLU A 131 -4.40 15.09 -0.97
N LEU A 132 -4.29 13.88 -1.53
CA LEU A 132 -4.40 12.62 -0.79
C LEU A 132 -3.29 12.51 0.27
N TRP A 133 -2.07 12.90 -0.06
CA TRP A 133 -0.95 12.89 0.88
C TRP A 133 -1.20 13.81 2.08
N GLU A 134 -1.65 15.03 1.84
CA GLU A 134 -1.95 16.01 2.89
C GLU A 134 -3.16 15.62 3.75
N ALA A 135 -4.17 14.98 3.14
CA ALA A 135 -5.36 14.50 3.86
C ALA A 135 -5.11 13.22 4.69
N ALA A 136 -4.10 12.42 4.34
CA ALA A 136 -3.82 11.13 4.97
C ALA A 136 -3.06 11.28 6.30
N THR A 137 -3.31 10.35 7.23
CA THR A 137 -2.68 10.29 8.55
C THR A 137 -1.40 9.45 8.51
N PRO A 138 -0.28 9.85 9.15
CA PRO A 138 0.90 8.99 9.29
C PRO A 138 0.54 7.58 9.78
N PHE A 139 1.11 6.55 9.16
CA PHE A 139 0.74 5.16 9.42
C PHE A 139 0.84 4.77 10.89
N ALA A 140 1.91 5.20 11.60
CA ALA A 140 2.07 4.91 13.02
C ALA A 140 0.91 5.46 13.87
N ASP A 141 0.51 6.70 13.62
CA ASP A 141 -0.59 7.36 14.34
C ASP A 141 -1.93 6.70 14.00
N TRP A 142 -2.16 6.43 12.72
CA TRP A 142 -3.37 5.75 12.26
C TRP A 142 -3.48 4.34 12.86
N TRP A 143 -2.40 3.57 12.84
CA TRP A 143 -2.36 2.21 13.38
C TRP A 143 -2.58 2.17 14.89
N ALA A 144 -2.00 3.13 15.63
CA ALA A 144 -2.22 3.26 17.07
C ALA A 144 -3.68 3.61 17.41
N ALA A 145 -4.31 4.49 16.63
CA ALA A 145 -5.70 4.89 16.80
C ALA A 145 -6.71 3.78 16.42
N ASN A 146 -6.35 2.88 15.49
CA ASN A 146 -7.25 1.87 14.94
C ASN A 146 -6.99 0.46 15.50
N ARG A 147 -6.95 0.32 16.83
CA ARG A 147 -6.71 -0.97 17.52
C ARG A 147 -7.69 -2.08 17.14
N ARG A 148 -8.88 -1.72 16.63
CA ARG A 148 -9.90 -2.66 16.11
C ARG A 148 -9.38 -3.57 14.99
N TYR A 149 -8.31 -3.17 14.29
CA TYR A 149 -7.72 -3.95 13.20
C TYR A 149 -6.52 -4.82 13.62
N HIS A 150 -6.10 -4.76 14.88
CA HIS A 150 -4.93 -5.50 15.37
C HIS A 150 -5.22 -6.99 15.56
N GLN A 151 -6.50 -7.37 15.65
CA GLN A 151 -6.93 -8.76 15.75
C GLN A 151 -7.61 -9.15 14.45
N ARG A 152 -7.30 -10.35 13.94
CA ARG A 152 -8.02 -10.94 12.81
C ARG A 152 -9.46 -11.21 13.26
N ILE A 153 -10.44 -10.83 12.46
CA ILE A 153 -11.80 -11.33 12.65
C ILE A 153 -11.76 -12.83 12.32
N ALA A 154 -12.10 -13.66 13.32
CA ALA A 154 -12.03 -15.11 13.24
C ALA A 154 -12.97 -15.70 12.19
#